data_AF-A0A2G2ML04-F1
#
_entry.id   AF-A0A2G2ML04-F1
#
_cell.length_a   1.000
_cell.length_b   1.000
_cell.length_c   1.000
_cell.angle_alpha   90.00
_cell.angle_beta   90.00
_cell.angle_gamma   90.00
#
_symmetry.space_group_name_H-M   'P 1'
#
loop_
_entity.id
_entity.type
_entity.pdbx_description
1 polymer ?
#
loop_
_entity_poly.entity_id
_entity_poly.type
_entity_poly.pdbx_seq_one_letter_code
_entity_poly.pdbx_strand_id
1 'polypeptide(L)'
;MSLKVSEKVFIRIKTNPASKSRLGVDVSLDFLHNKVKIGSSFGKGHDVLRGLTNAEERQLLPDIIGDDPKNTTWTKNTKLYWTDLTKVIPYSETGYEIEIGMEYRDKEGAELAERERVNQRAATSTALKEGRQHVEIFTVRLAHGSPINIEDYIIYRYCLVYNKCANSPAEIYNSTRILFYLYSKSNKKAIEKAKHGVKLRSMSLYLELAKEPKKVSNILYIMKDSIRLFNSTIKDQDDILEKVTASDREITLSKLAEAYPNDFIAAATDTDLGIKAFLERAIEGQELKRIVNTDTVIYGDNTRIGTTVNEAITWLRAAENKDAVLGIKTRLENFQK
;
A
#
# COMPACT_ATOMS: atom_id res chain seq x y z
N MET A 1 12.86 14.71 -37.79
CA MET A 1 11.46 14.23 -37.75
C MET A 1 11.07 14.22 -36.28
N SER A 2 9.99 14.92 -35.91
CA SER A 2 9.55 14.93 -34.51
C SER A 2 9.10 13.53 -34.10
N LEU A 3 9.39 13.15 -32.86
CA LEU A 3 9.06 11.84 -32.31
C LEU A 3 7.98 11.99 -31.25
N LYS A 4 6.79 11.44 -31.52
CA LYS A 4 5.69 11.40 -30.56
C LYS A 4 5.78 10.14 -29.70
N VAL A 5 5.92 10.33 -28.40
CA VAL A 5 5.89 9.26 -27.40
C VAL A 5 4.64 9.46 -26.54
N SER A 6 3.56 8.74 -26.89
CA SER A 6 2.31 8.77 -26.12
C SER A 6 2.46 8.05 -24.79
N GLU A 7 1.89 8.62 -23.74
CA GLU A 7 1.83 8.03 -22.41
C GLU A 7 0.47 8.36 -21.78
N LYS A 8 -0.29 7.32 -21.43
CA LYS A 8 -1.61 7.46 -20.80
C LYS A 8 -1.53 7.18 -19.31
N VAL A 9 -2.02 8.13 -18.52
CA VAL A 9 -2.28 7.99 -17.09
C VAL A 9 -3.78 8.16 -16.84
N PHE A 10 -4.29 7.56 -15.78
CA PHE A 10 -5.68 7.66 -15.37
C PHE A 10 -5.77 8.28 -13.99
N ILE A 11 -6.70 9.21 -13.82
CA ILE A 11 -7.10 9.74 -12.53
C ILE A 11 -8.34 8.97 -12.09
N ARG A 12 -8.29 8.31 -10.93
CA ARG A 12 -9.41 7.53 -10.39
C ARG A 12 -9.88 8.09 -9.06
N ILE A 13 -11.19 8.04 -8.84
CA ILE A 13 -11.81 8.40 -7.57
C ILE A 13 -11.66 7.21 -6.60
N LYS A 14 -11.24 7.50 -5.37
CA LYS A 14 -11.19 6.52 -4.28
C LYS A 14 -12.61 6.10 -3.91
N THR A 15 -12.95 4.84 -4.14
CA THR A 15 -14.22 4.25 -3.69
C THR A 15 -14.05 3.64 -2.31
N ASN A 16 -14.87 4.02 -1.33
CA ASN A 16 -14.88 3.35 -0.02
C ASN A 16 -15.65 2.00 -0.13
N PRO A 17 -15.08 0.86 0.25
CA PRO A 17 -15.80 -0.41 0.26
C PRO A 17 -17.09 -0.35 1.11
N ALA A 18 -17.07 0.38 2.23
CA ALA A 18 -18.22 0.51 3.13
C ALA A 18 -19.39 1.33 2.54
N SER A 19 -19.12 2.21 1.56
CA SER A 19 -20.20 2.94 0.86
C SER A 19 -20.88 2.09 -0.20
N LYS A 20 -20.22 1.03 -0.70
CA LYS A 20 -20.83 0.04 -1.59
C LYS A 20 -21.75 -0.94 -0.86
N SER A 21 -21.50 -1.21 0.43
CA SER A 21 -22.26 -2.20 1.22
C SER A 21 -23.43 -1.60 2.00
N ARG A 22 -23.42 -0.29 2.34
CA ARG A 22 -24.50 0.36 3.09
C ARG A 22 -25.68 0.86 2.23
N LEU A 23 -25.48 1.00 0.92
CA LEU A 23 -26.48 1.52 0.01
C LEU A 23 -26.76 0.44 -1.04
N GLY A 24 -27.78 -0.38 -0.75
CA GLY A 24 -28.30 -1.36 -1.71
C GLY A 24 -28.64 -0.67 -3.02
N VAL A 25 -28.19 -1.27 -4.12
CA VAL A 25 -28.63 -1.02 -5.51
C VAL A 25 -29.01 0.43 -5.81
N ASP A 26 -28.00 1.31 -5.96
CA ASP A 26 -27.82 2.21 -7.12
C ASP A 26 -26.74 3.27 -6.84
N VAL A 27 -25.52 2.82 -6.51
CA VAL A 27 -24.36 3.70 -6.29
C VAL A 27 -23.98 4.47 -7.58
N SER A 28 -24.49 4.05 -8.74
CA SER A 28 -24.15 4.66 -10.03
C SER A 28 -24.74 6.07 -10.16
N LEU A 29 -25.98 6.30 -9.70
CA LEU A 29 -26.72 7.54 -9.89
C LEU A 29 -26.26 8.69 -8.97
N ASP A 30 -25.96 8.41 -7.70
CA ASP A 30 -25.44 9.43 -6.77
C ASP A 30 -24.02 9.89 -7.12
N PHE A 31 -23.18 9.00 -7.65
CA PHE A 31 -21.86 9.36 -8.18
C PHE A 31 -21.92 9.97 -9.59
N LEU A 32 -22.94 9.67 -10.40
CA LEU A 32 -23.19 10.36 -11.68
C LEU A 32 -23.53 11.84 -11.46
N HIS A 33 -24.28 12.15 -10.39
CA HIS A 33 -24.70 13.53 -10.09
C HIS A 33 -23.66 14.31 -9.27
N ASN A 34 -22.89 13.66 -8.39
CA ASN A 34 -21.79 14.33 -7.68
C ASN A 34 -20.54 14.43 -8.56
N LYS A 35 -20.40 15.55 -9.25
CA LYS A 35 -19.17 15.94 -9.96
C LYS A 35 -18.01 16.11 -8.96
N VAL A 36 -17.26 15.04 -8.70
CA VAL A 36 -16.04 15.13 -7.89
C VAL A 36 -14.99 15.88 -8.70
N LYS A 37 -14.44 16.96 -8.14
CA LYS A 37 -13.51 17.85 -8.84
C LYS A 37 -12.13 17.91 -8.18
N ILE A 38 -11.10 17.97 -9.01
CA ILE A 38 -9.81 18.49 -8.63
C ILE A 38 -9.94 20.01 -8.66
N GLY A 39 -9.72 20.65 -7.51
CA GLY A 39 -9.85 22.09 -7.37
C GLY A 39 -8.54 22.71 -6.90
N SER A 40 -8.49 24.03 -6.91
CA SER A 40 -7.43 24.81 -6.29
C SER A 40 -7.26 24.46 -4.81
N SER A 41 -6.02 24.61 -4.33
CA SER A 41 -5.62 24.31 -2.98
C SER A 41 -4.54 25.30 -2.56
N PHE A 42 -4.34 25.45 -1.25
CA PHE A 42 -3.18 26.17 -0.73
C PHE A 42 -1.95 25.26 -0.68
N GLY A 43 -0.81 25.82 -1.07
CA GLY A 43 0.52 25.23 -0.93
C GLY A 43 1.14 25.57 0.44
N LYS A 44 2.44 25.31 0.56
CA LYS A 44 3.22 25.74 1.74
C LYS A 44 3.32 27.27 1.73
N GLY A 45 3.19 27.91 2.90
CA GLY A 45 3.35 29.37 3.04
C GLY A 45 2.11 30.20 2.65
N HIS A 46 0.91 29.62 2.70
CA HIS A 46 -0.38 30.29 2.40
C HIS A 46 -0.55 30.83 0.96
N ASP A 47 0.36 30.51 0.03
CA ASP A 47 0.14 30.79 -1.39
C ASP A 47 -0.65 29.67 -2.08
N VAL A 48 -1.15 29.93 -3.29
CA VAL A 48 -1.84 28.93 -4.10
C VAL A 48 -0.89 27.79 -4.48
N LEU A 49 -1.37 26.55 -4.40
CA LEU A 49 -0.62 25.38 -4.85
C LEU A 49 -0.45 25.46 -6.37
N ARG A 50 0.80 25.36 -6.83
CA ARG A 50 1.15 25.33 -8.25
C ARG A 50 1.69 23.94 -8.60
N GLY A 51 1.26 23.40 -9.72
CA GLY A 51 1.76 22.10 -10.23
C GLY A 51 3.05 22.22 -11.03
N LEU A 52 3.35 23.43 -11.51
CA LEU A 52 4.50 23.76 -12.35
C LEU A 52 5.49 24.66 -11.63
N THR A 53 6.75 24.59 -12.03
CA THR A 53 7.77 25.58 -11.67
C THR A 53 7.63 26.84 -12.53
N ASN A 54 8.20 27.96 -12.07
CA ASN A 54 8.16 29.23 -12.82
C ASN A 54 8.69 29.12 -14.26
N ALA A 55 9.69 28.27 -14.50
CA ALA A 55 10.22 28.07 -15.85
C ALA A 55 9.21 27.35 -16.76
N GLU A 56 8.54 26.34 -16.22
CA GLU A 56 7.54 25.56 -16.94
C GLU A 56 6.26 26.36 -17.19
N GLU A 57 5.85 27.20 -16.24
CA GLU A 57 4.73 28.13 -16.42
C GLU A 57 4.97 29.02 -17.65
N ARG A 58 6.17 29.61 -17.77
CA ARG A 58 6.53 30.48 -18.90
C ARG A 58 6.54 29.76 -20.25
N GLN A 59 6.69 28.44 -20.25
CA GLN A 59 6.70 27.63 -21.47
C GLN A 59 5.31 27.09 -21.83
N LEU A 60 4.51 26.69 -20.84
CA LEU A 60 3.27 25.92 -21.05
C LEU A 60 1.99 26.74 -20.90
N LEU A 61 2.01 27.80 -20.10
CA LEU A 61 0.82 28.61 -19.82
C LEU A 61 0.56 29.80 -20.76
N PRO A 62 1.48 30.32 -21.60
CA PRO A 62 1.20 31.51 -22.42
C PRO A 62 -0.06 31.37 -23.27
N ASP A 63 -0.18 30.27 -24.01
CA ASP A 63 -1.33 30.02 -24.90
C ASP A 63 -2.62 29.71 -24.12
N ILE A 64 -2.51 29.12 -22.92
CA ILE A 64 -3.65 28.78 -22.07
C ILE A 64 -4.24 30.01 -21.40
N ILE A 65 -3.37 30.90 -20.92
CA ILE A 65 -3.77 32.11 -20.20
C ILE A 65 -4.06 33.26 -21.19
N GLY A 66 -3.47 33.23 -22.38
CA GLY A 66 -3.54 34.33 -23.35
C GLY A 66 -2.71 35.55 -22.91
N ASP A 67 -1.58 35.32 -22.23
CA ASP A 67 -0.68 36.38 -21.75
C ASP A 67 0.79 36.04 -22.05
N ASP A 68 1.62 37.05 -22.29
CA ASP A 68 3.05 36.85 -22.54
C ASP A 68 3.81 36.82 -21.20
N PRO A 69 4.72 35.86 -20.98
CA PRO A 69 5.64 35.82 -19.83
C PRO A 69 6.42 37.09 -19.50
N LYS A 70 6.55 38.02 -20.45
CA LYS A 70 7.24 39.31 -20.30
C LYS A 70 6.31 40.43 -19.84
N ASN A 71 5.00 40.25 -19.90
CA ASN A 71 4.03 41.25 -19.47
C ASN A 71 4.02 41.39 -17.94
N THR A 72 3.79 42.61 -17.45
CA THR A 72 3.68 42.89 -16.01
C THR A 72 2.49 42.19 -15.36
N THR A 73 1.49 41.77 -16.16
CA THR A 73 0.29 41.04 -15.73
C THR A 73 0.53 39.54 -15.52
N TRP A 74 1.64 38.98 -16.03
CA TRP A 74 1.90 37.55 -16.08
C TRP A 74 1.79 36.86 -14.70
N THR A 75 2.45 37.42 -13.68
CA THR A 75 2.44 36.85 -12.32
C THR A 75 1.05 36.84 -11.71
N LYS A 76 0.23 37.86 -12.01
CA LYS A 76 -1.16 37.94 -11.54
C LYS A 76 -2.02 36.90 -12.26
N ASN A 77 -1.91 36.82 -13.57
CA ASN A 77 -2.73 35.94 -14.41
C ASN A 77 -2.41 34.46 -14.17
N THR A 78 -1.14 34.10 -13.99
CA THR A 78 -0.75 32.74 -13.56
C THR A 78 -1.30 32.39 -12.18
N LYS A 79 -1.25 33.31 -11.22
CA LYS A 79 -1.85 33.08 -9.89
C LYS A 79 -3.37 32.85 -9.99
N LEU A 80 -4.07 33.65 -10.80
CA LEU A 80 -5.51 33.48 -11.06
C LEU A 80 -5.81 32.12 -11.67
N TYR A 81 -5.06 31.70 -12.69
CA TYR A 81 -5.19 30.37 -13.30
C TYR A 81 -5.16 29.24 -12.26
N TRP A 82 -4.17 29.24 -11.35
CA TRP A 82 -4.08 28.23 -10.29
C TRP A 82 -5.17 28.37 -9.22
N THR A 83 -5.63 29.59 -8.95
CA THR A 83 -6.70 29.86 -7.97
C THR A 83 -8.05 29.35 -8.48
N ASP A 84 -8.26 29.44 -9.79
CA ASP A 84 -9.49 29.05 -10.46
C ASP A 84 -9.45 27.62 -11.03
N LEU A 85 -8.33 26.91 -10.84
CA LEU A 85 -8.15 25.56 -11.35
C LEU A 85 -9.28 24.64 -10.89
N THR A 86 -10.04 24.14 -11.86
CA THR A 86 -11.12 23.18 -11.64
C THR A 86 -11.14 22.16 -12.76
N LYS A 87 -11.02 20.88 -12.41
CA LYS A 87 -11.16 19.75 -13.32
C LYS A 87 -12.17 18.78 -12.76
N VAL A 88 -13.30 18.62 -13.44
CA VAL A 88 -14.30 17.60 -13.11
C VAL A 88 -13.73 16.25 -13.52
N ILE A 89 -13.70 15.30 -12.58
CA ILE A 89 -13.29 13.92 -12.84
C ILE A 89 -14.57 13.08 -12.96
N PRO A 90 -14.90 12.58 -14.16
CA PRO A 90 -16.06 11.72 -14.32
C PRO A 90 -15.86 10.43 -13.53
N TYR A 91 -16.94 9.96 -12.89
CA TYR A 91 -16.94 8.62 -12.32
C TYR A 91 -16.86 7.60 -13.46
N SER A 92 -15.83 6.78 -13.43
CA SER A 92 -15.61 5.70 -14.41
C SER A 92 -14.87 4.55 -13.73
N GLU A 93 -15.26 3.31 -14.07
CA GLU A 93 -14.54 2.12 -13.64
C GLU A 93 -13.11 2.06 -14.16
N THR A 94 -12.79 2.76 -15.25
CA THR A 94 -11.43 2.84 -15.79
C THR A 94 -10.68 4.08 -15.28
N GLY A 95 -11.41 5.11 -14.85
CA GLY A 95 -10.86 6.43 -14.51
C GLY A 95 -10.92 7.41 -15.68
N TYR A 96 -10.52 8.65 -15.40
CA TYR A 96 -10.35 9.69 -16.40
C TYR A 96 -8.97 9.57 -17.04
N GLU A 97 -8.91 9.19 -18.31
CA GLU A 97 -7.66 9.07 -19.08
C GLU A 97 -7.12 10.46 -19.43
N ILE A 98 -5.83 10.66 -19.19
CA ILE A 98 -5.08 11.87 -19.55
C ILE A 98 -3.85 11.48 -20.38
N GLU A 99 -3.57 12.25 -21.43
CA GLU A 99 -2.36 12.13 -22.25
C GLU A 99 -1.23 12.98 -21.66
N ILE A 100 -0.19 12.33 -21.16
CA ILE A 100 1.00 12.97 -20.59
C ILE A 100 2.26 12.72 -21.42
N GLY A 101 2.09 12.14 -22.61
CA GLY A 101 3.15 11.92 -23.58
C GLY A 101 3.71 13.22 -24.14
N MET A 102 4.88 13.10 -24.77
CA MET A 102 5.65 14.22 -25.26
C MET A 102 5.95 14.05 -26.75
N GLU A 103 5.98 15.16 -27.47
CA GLU A 103 6.54 15.27 -28.80
C GLU A 103 7.96 15.85 -28.70
N TYR A 104 8.95 15.05 -29.04
CA TYR A 104 10.36 15.43 -29.01
C TYR A 104 10.84 15.88 -30.38
N ARG A 105 11.79 16.82 -30.40
CA ARG A 105 12.40 17.34 -31.64
C ARG A 105 13.21 16.28 -32.38
N ASP A 106 13.86 15.40 -31.63
CA ASP A 106 14.74 14.35 -32.11
C ASP A 106 14.74 13.12 -31.16
N LYS A 107 15.39 12.05 -31.61
CA LYS A 107 15.48 10.78 -30.88
C LYS A 107 16.36 10.90 -29.62
N GLU A 108 17.44 11.67 -29.70
CA GLU A 108 18.37 11.86 -28.59
C GLU A 108 17.68 12.54 -27.39
N GLY A 109 16.90 13.57 -27.64
CA GLY A 109 16.07 14.25 -26.65
C GLY A 109 15.04 13.32 -26.00
N ALA A 110 14.43 12.42 -26.77
CA ALA A 110 13.52 11.41 -26.24
C ALA A 110 14.24 10.41 -25.31
N GLU A 111 15.45 9.99 -25.67
CA GLU A 111 16.26 9.08 -24.85
C GLU A 111 16.79 9.75 -23.57
N LEU A 112 17.15 11.03 -23.63
CA LEU A 112 17.53 11.82 -22.45
C LEU A 112 16.35 12.02 -21.50
N ALA A 113 15.18 12.33 -22.05
CA ALA A 113 13.93 12.46 -21.30
C ALA A 113 13.52 11.17 -20.59
N GLU A 114 13.66 10.02 -21.24
CA GLU A 114 13.37 8.72 -20.63
C GLU A 114 14.36 8.39 -19.50
N ARG A 115 15.64 8.73 -19.66
CA ARG A 115 16.65 8.59 -18.61
C ARG A 115 16.32 9.45 -17.38
N GLU A 116 15.97 10.73 -17.56
CA GLU A 116 15.52 11.60 -16.46
C GLU A 116 14.30 10.99 -15.74
N ARG A 117 13.33 10.47 -16.49
CA ARG A 117 12.12 9.84 -15.94
C ARG A 117 12.44 8.62 -15.07
N VAL A 118 13.35 7.75 -15.51
CA VAL A 118 13.78 6.58 -14.72
C VAL A 118 14.44 7.03 -13.42
N ASN A 119 15.32 8.04 -13.49
CA ASN A 119 16.01 8.60 -12.33
C ASN A 119 15.04 9.26 -11.34
N GLN A 120 14.08 10.06 -11.83
CA GLN A 120 13.05 10.69 -11.00
C GLN A 120 12.19 9.64 -10.29
N ARG A 121 11.74 8.58 -10.97
CA ARG A 121 10.98 7.49 -10.33
C ARG A 121 11.79 6.77 -9.25
N ALA A 122 13.08 6.55 -9.49
CA ALA A 122 13.97 5.95 -8.49
C ALA A 122 14.15 6.87 -7.26
N ALA A 123 14.30 8.17 -7.48
CA ALA A 123 14.37 9.18 -6.42
C ALA A 123 13.06 9.27 -5.62
N THR A 124 11.91 9.31 -6.30
CA THR A 124 10.57 9.26 -5.69
C THR A 124 10.43 8.01 -4.81
N SER A 125 10.74 6.83 -5.34
CA SER A 125 10.68 5.58 -4.57
C SER A 125 11.57 5.61 -3.33
N THR A 126 12.76 6.20 -3.41
CA THR A 126 13.69 6.33 -2.29
C THR A 126 13.16 7.29 -1.23
N ALA A 127 12.69 8.47 -1.63
CA ALA A 127 12.11 9.45 -0.70
C ALA A 127 10.86 8.91 0.02
N LEU A 128 10.00 8.14 -0.66
CA LEU A 128 8.85 7.49 -0.04
C LEU A 128 9.26 6.51 1.06
N LYS A 129 10.31 5.70 0.84
CA LYS A 129 10.84 4.77 1.86
C LYS A 129 11.34 5.51 3.10
N GLU A 130 11.80 6.74 2.93
CA GLU A 130 12.32 7.60 4.00
C GLU A 130 11.26 8.55 4.60
N GLY A 131 9.98 8.44 4.18
CA GLY A 131 8.91 9.31 4.65
C GLY A 131 9.04 10.78 4.20
N ARG A 132 9.83 11.06 3.16
CA ARG A 132 10.03 12.40 2.58
C ARG A 132 9.19 12.56 1.31
N GLN A 133 8.73 13.79 1.05
CA GLN A 133 8.11 14.15 -0.21
C GLN A 133 9.20 14.47 -1.24
N HIS A 134 9.19 13.78 -2.37
CA HIS A 134 9.99 14.14 -3.55
C HIS A 134 9.09 14.84 -4.55
N VAL A 135 9.51 16.01 -5.03
CA VAL A 135 8.83 16.70 -6.13
C VAL A 135 9.54 16.27 -7.40
N GLU A 136 8.83 15.60 -8.30
CA GLU A 136 9.38 15.26 -9.61
C GLU A 136 9.55 16.54 -10.43
N ILE A 137 10.80 16.84 -10.81
CA ILE A 137 11.14 17.97 -11.66
C ILE A 137 11.57 17.40 -13.02
N PHE A 138 10.86 17.77 -14.09
CA PHE A 138 11.11 17.28 -15.44
C PHE A 138 11.74 18.38 -16.28
N THR A 139 13.00 18.69 -16.01
CA THR A 139 13.74 19.74 -16.74
C THR A 139 14.12 19.30 -18.15
N VAL A 140 14.51 18.04 -18.32
CA VAL A 140 15.01 17.52 -19.61
C VAL A 140 13.85 17.28 -20.58
N ARG A 141 12.70 16.77 -20.10
CA ARG A 141 11.53 16.52 -20.96
C ARG A 141 11.07 17.79 -21.69
N LEU A 142 10.96 18.89 -20.97
CA LEU A 142 10.48 20.18 -21.50
C LEU A 142 11.56 20.95 -22.27
N ALA A 143 12.84 20.68 -21.99
CA ALA A 143 13.93 21.23 -22.79
C ALA A 143 13.98 20.61 -24.21
N HIS A 144 13.64 19.32 -24.35
CA HIS A 144 13.77 18.59 -25.62
C HIS A 144 12.46 18.32 -26.35
N GLY A 145 11.31 18.53 -25.69
CA GLY A 145 9.99 18.30 -26.28
C GLY A 145 8.90 19.13 -25.64
N SER A 146 7.70 19.01 -26.19
CA SER A 146 6.47 19.63 -25.69
C SER A 146 5.43 18.55 -25.38
N PRO A 147 4.55 18.75 -24.38
CA PRO A 147 3.45 17.83 -24.15
C PRO A 147 2.57 17.68 -25.40
N ILE A 148 2.16 16.45 -25.70
CA ILE A 148 1.20 16.17 -26.78
C ILE A 148 -0.16 16.82 -26.45
N ASN A 149 -0.54 16.79 -25.17
CA ASN A 149 -1.68 17.53 -24.64
C ASN A 149 -1.20 18.34 -23.42
N ILE A 150 -1.18 19.66 -23.56
CA ILE A 150 -0.69 20.57 -22.52
C ILE A 150 -1.63 20.59 -21.31
N GLU A 151 -2.95 20.62 -21.54
CA GLU A 151 -3.95 20.66 -20.46
C GLU A 151 -3.87 19.42 -19.57
N ASP A 152 -3.82 18.24 -20.18
CA ASP A 152 -3.71 16.96 -19.48
C ASP A 152 -2.39 16.86 -18.70
N TYR A 153 -1.29 17.33 -19.29
CA TYR A 153 0.01 17.37 -18.63
C TYR A 153 0.01 18.29 -17.40
N ILE A 154 -0.62 19.47 -17.48
CA ILE A 154 -0.76 20.38 -16.34
C ILE A 154 -1.56 19.73 -15.21
N ILE A 155 -2.68 19.09 -15.53
CA ILE A 155 -3.49 18.37 -14.53
C ILE A 155 -2.69 17.24 -13.88
N TYR A 156 -1.92 16.47 -14.66
CA TYR A 156 -1.03 15.45 -14.13
C TYR A 156 -0.01 16.03 -13.14
N ARG A 157 0.66 17.12 -13.53
CA ARG A 157 1.66 17.81 -12.69
C ARG A 157 1.06 18.35 -11.40
N TYR A 158 -0.14 18.91 -11.48
CA TYR A 158 -0.88 19.34 -10.29
C TYR A 158 -1.22 18.15 -9.38
N CYS A 159 -1.66 17.02 -9.94
CA CYS A 159 -1.97 15.82 -9.17
C CYS A 159 -0.78 15.31 -8.34
N LEU A 160 0.45 15.41 -8.85
CA LEU A 160 1.66 14.93 -8.17
C LEU A 160 1.93 15.63 -6.82
N VAL A 161 1.43 16.86 -6.66
CA VAL A 161 1.61 17.68 -5.46
C VAL A 161 0.29 17.95 -4.72
N TYR A 162 -0.84 17.55 -5.28
CA TYR A 162 -2.16 17.79 -4.71
C TYR A 162 -2.46 16.82 -3.56
N ASN A 163 -2.65 17.34 -2.35
CA ASN A 163 -2.80 16.55 -1.12
C ASN A 163 -4.02 15.60 -1.08
N LYS A 164 -4.98 15.74 -2.01
CA LYS A 164 -6.11 14.82 -2.15
C LYS A 164 -5.90 13.80 -3.28
N CYS A 165 -4.76 13.78 -3.95
CA CYS A 165 -4.40 12.81 -4.98
C CYS A 165 -3.19 11.98 -4.54
N ALA A 166 -3.33 10.66 -4.53
CA ALA A 166 -2.22 9.74 -4.33
C ALA A 166 -1.47 9.50 -5.65
N ASN A 167 -0.13 9.43 -5.58
CA ASN A 167 0.68 9.28 -6.80
C ASN A 167 0.74 7.82 -7.28
N SER A 168 0.29 6.89 -6.44
CA SER A 168 0.15 5.49 -6.79
C SER A 168 -1.07 4.83 -6.12
N PRO A 169 -1.55 3.70 -6.64
CA PRO A 169 -2.62 2.95 -5.99
C PRO A 169 -2.25 2.41 -4.59
N ALA A 170 -0.96 2.26 -4.29
CA ALA A 170 -0.50 1.79 -2.98
C ALA A 170 -0.69 2.84 -1.88
N GLU A 171 -0.68 4.13 -2.23
CA GLU A 171 -0.74 5.25 -1.29
C GLU A 171 -2.18 5.67 -0.94
N ILE A 172 -3.20 5.08 -1.56
CA ILE A 172 -4.61 5.48 -1.44
C ILE A 172 -5.08 5.56 0.02
N TYR A 173 -4.55 4.69 0.88
CA TYR A 173 -4.96 4.55 2.27
C TYR A 173 -4.03 5.23 3.28
N ASN A 174 -2.98 5.94 2.81
CA ASN A 174 -2.06 6.66 3.69
C ASN A 174 -2.70 7.87 4.38
N SER A 175 -3.83 8.36 3.87
CA SER A 175 -4.58 9.47 4.48
C SER A 175 -6.07 9.39 4.17
N THR A 176 -6.87 9.86 5.12
CA THR A 176 -8.34 10.00 4.97
C THR A 176 -8.73 11.13 4.01
N ARG A 177 -7.82 12.07 3.73
CA ARG A 177 -8.05 13.21 2.83
C ARG A 177 -7.90 12.86 1.35
N ILE A 178 -7.31 11.71 1.03
CA ILE A 178 -7.11 11.26 -0.35
C ILE A 178 -8.48 10.92 -0.97
N LEU A 179 -8.78 11.57 -2.09
CA LEU A 179 -9.99 11.38 -2.89
C LEU A 179 -9.68 10.80 -4.28
N PHE A 180 -8.47 11.04 -4.78
CA PHE A 180 -8.05 10.61 -6.11
C PHE A 180 -6.77 9.78 -6.02
N TYR A 181 -6.47 9.02 -7.06
CA TYR A 181 -5.17 8.42 -7.25
C TYR A 181 -4.80 8.32 -8.73
N LEU A 182 -3.50 8.44 -9.00
CA LEU A 182 -2.92 8.23 -10.31
C LEU A 182 -2.71 6.73 -10.57
N TYR A 183 -2.97 6.34 -11.81
CA TYR A 183 -2.93 4.95 -12.25
C TYR A 183 -2.43 4.86 -13.69
N SER A 184 -1.59 3.87 -14.01
CA SER A 184 -1.22 3.55 -15.39
C SER A 184 -1.48 2.08 -15.71
N LYS A 185 -1.82 1.76 -16.97
CA LYS A 185 -2.04 0.37 -17.42
C LYS A 185 -0.80 -0.51 -17.23
N SER A 186 0.40 0.06 -17.39
CA SER A 186 1.67 -0.60 -17.10
C SER A 186 1.82 -0.92 -15.61
N ASN A 187 1.45 0.01 -14.72
CA ASN A 187 1.42 -0.24 -13.27
C ASN A 187 0.39 -1.30 -12.89
N LYS A 188 -0.77 -1.39 -13.56
CA LYS A 188 -1.73 -2.50 -13.34
C LYS A 188 -1.10 -3.84 -13.61
N LYS A 189 -0.52 -4.03 -14.80
CA LYS A 189 0.10 -5.31 -15.17
C LYS A 189 1.23 -5.66 -14.21
N ALA A 190 2.03 -4.70 -13.77
CA ALA A 190 3.08 -4.92 -12.79
C ALA A 190 2.54 -5.30 -11.41
N ILE A 191 1.51 -4.60 -10.91
CA ILE A 191 0.88 -4.89 -9.61
C ILE A 191 0.15 -6.23 -9.65
N GLU A 192 -0.61 -6.54 -10.70
CA GLU A 192 -1.29 -7.82 -10.86
C GLU A 192 -0.28 -8.96 -11.02
N LYS A 193 0.82 -8.75 -11.75
CA LYS A 193 1.94 -9.70 -11.81
C LYS A 193 2.58 -9.90 -10.43
N ALA A 194 2.76 -8.84 -9.64
CA ALA A 194 3.30 -8.92 -8.29
C ALA A 194 2.35 -9.68 -7.33
N LYS A 195 1.06 -9.35 -7.33
CA LYS A 195 0.02 -10.07 -6.58
C LYS A 195 -0.05 -11.54 -6.99
N HIS A 196 -0.01 -11.80 -8.29
CA HIS A 196 0.03 -13.16 -8.81
C HIS A 196 1.29 -13.91 -8.35
N GLY A 197 2.46 -13.26 -8.37
CA GLY A 197 3.71 -13.83 -7.85
C GLY A 197 3.64 -14.15 -6.35
N VAL A 198 3.03 -13.27 -5.56
CA VAL A 198 2.76 -13.49 -4.13
C VAL A 198 1.83 -14.70 -3.92
N LYS A 199 0.74 -14.80 -4.70
CA LYS A 199 -0.18 -15.96 -4.65
C LYS A 199 0.52 -17.26 -5.02
N LEU A 200 1.32 -17.27 -6.09
CA LEU A 200 2.09 -18.45 -6.48
C LEU A 200 3.07 -18.89 -5.39
N ARG A 201 3.79 -17.94 -4.78
CA ARG A 201 4.71 -18.23 -3.67
C ARG A 201 3.97 -18.77 -2.45
N SER A 202 2.84 -18.19 -2.09
CA SER A 202 1.97 -18.66 -1.01
C SER A 202 1.52 -20.10 -1.25
N MET A 203 1.02 -20.39 -2.45
CA MET A 203 0.58 -21.74 -2.83
C MET A 203 1.72 -22.77 -2.83
N SER A 204 2.91 -22.38 -3.31
CA SER A 204 4.10 -23.25 -3.25
C SER A 204 4.46 -23.61 -1.81
N LEU A 205 4.50 -22.61 -0.90
CA LEU A 205 4.78 -22.85 0.51
C LEU A 205 3.70 -23.71 1.17
N TYR A 206 2.43 -23.52 0.82
CA TYR A 206 1.35 -24.39 1.28
C TYR A 206 1.61 -25.87 0.91
N LEU A 207 1.95 -26.17 -0.34
CA LEU A 207 2.21 -27.55 -0.80
C LEU A 207 3.41 -28.19 -0.10
N GLU A 208 4.42 -27.40 0.25
CA GLU A 208 5.57 -27.84 1.04
C GLU A 208 5.17 -28.13 2.50
N LEU A 209 4.46 -27.18 3.13
CA LEU A 209 4.09 -27.22 4.53
C LEU A 209 2.98 -28.23 4.86
N ALA A 210 2.09 -28.53 3.92
CA ALA A 210 1.03 -29.53 4.11
C ALA A 210 1.59 -30.91 4.48
N LYS A 211 2.85 -31.19 4.11
CA LYS A 211 3.57 -32.43 4.46
C LYS A 211 4.16 -32.43 5.87
N GLU A 212 4.09 -31.30 6.59
CA GLU A 212 4.72 -31.10 7.90
C GLU A 212 3.67 -30.74 8.97
N PRO A 213 2.95 -31.73 9.55
CA PRO A 213 1.82 -31.48 10.45
C PRO A 213 2.13 -30.54 11.62
N LYS A 214 3.34 -30.63 12.19
CA LYS A 214 3.77 -29.77 13.29
C LYS A 214 3.91 -28.30 12.88
N LYS A 215 4.43 -28.02 11.68
CA LYS A 215 4.53 -26.65 11.16
C LYS A 215 3.15 -26.10 10.81
N VAL A 216 2.28 -26.92 10.22
CA VAL A 216 0.87 -26.57 10.00
C VAL A 216 0.24 -26.11 11.31
N SER A 217 0.32 -26.93 12.36
CA SER A 217 -0.22 -26.59 13.68
C SER A 217 0.37 -25.30 14.26
N ASN A 218 1.65 -25.00 14.03
CA ASN A 218 2.26 -23.75 14.48
C ASN A 218 1.75 -22.52 13.70
N ILE A 219 1.62 -22.63 12.38
CA ILE A 219 1.10 -21.54 11.53
C ILE A 219 -0.33 -21.23 11.90
N LEU A 220 -1.18 -22.26 12.03
CA LEU A 220 -2.58 -22.08 12.39
C LEU A 220 -2.72 -21.42 13.77
N TYR A 221 -1.81 -21.71 14.70
CA TYR A 221 -1.80 -21.08 16.01
C TYR A 221 -1.43 -19.60 15.95
N ILE A 222 -0.36 -19.26 15.23
CA ILE A 222 0.11 -17.87 15.07
C ILE A 222 -0.90 -17.03 14.30
N MET A 223 -1.60 -17.63 13.34
CA MET A 223 -2.59 -16.95 12.51
C MET A 223 -4.03 -17.13 13.05
N LYS A 224 -4.22 -17.52 14.32
CA LYS A 224 -5.55 -17.83 14.87
C LYS A 224 -6.56 -16.68 14.72
N ASP A 225 -6.11 -15.43 14.87
CA ASP A 225 -6.96 -14.25 14.70
C ASP A 225 -7.38 -14.05 13.23
N SER A 226 -6.49 -14.33 12.29
CA SER A 226 -6.81 -14.33 10.86
C SER A 226 -7.84 -15.42 10.52
N ILE A 227 -7.75 -16.60 11.14
CA ILE A 227 -8.73 -17.69 10.97
C ILE A 227 -10.11 -17.26 11.48
N ARG A 228 -10.17 -16.58 12.64
CA ARG A 228 -11.42 -16.09 13.25
C ARG A 228 -12.21 -15.16 12.30
N LEU A 229 -11.53 -14.44 11.41
CA LEU A 229 -12.17 -13.50 10.49
C LEU A 229 -12.95 -14.15 9.32
N PHE A 230 -12.67 -15.40 8.92
CA PHE A 230 -13.39 -16.08 7.82
C PHE A 230 -14.31 -17.20 8.29
N ASN A 231 -14.13 -17.69 9.50
CA ASN A 231 -14.95 -18.76 10.06
C ASN A 231 -16.07 -18.18 10.93
N SER A 232 -17.07 -17.53 10.32
CA SER A 232 -18.29 -17.08 11.00
C SER A 232 -19.16 -18.24 11.53
N THR A 233 -18.87 -19.47 11.12
CA THR A 233 -19.63 -20.68 11.45
C THR A 233 -19.05 -21.47 12.64
N ILE A 234 -17.83 -21.16 13.09
CA ILE A 234 -17.27 -21.77 14.30
C ILE A 234 -17.84 -21.01 15.50
N LYS A 235 -18.94 -21.55 16.05
CA LYS A 235 -19.65 -20.97 17.20
C LYS A 235 -18.93 -21.22 18.53
N ASP A 236 -18.07 -22.23 18.62
CA ASP A 236 -17.30 -22.55 19.82
C ASP A 236 -15.87 -22.02 19.70
N GLN A 237 -15.60 -21.01 20.53
CA GLN A 237 -14.48 -20.09 20.44
C GLN A 237 -13.13 -20.68 20.89
N ASP A 238 -13.11 -21.90 21.42
CA ASP A 238 -11.95 -22.49 22.10
C ASP A 238 -11.36 -23.74 21.41
N ASP A 239 -11.94 -24.20 20.28
CA ASP A 239 -11.64 -25.53 19.73
C ASP A 239 -11.11 -25.53 18.28
N ILE A 240 -10.52 -24.42 17.83
CA ILE A 240 -10.05 -24.27 16.45
C ILE A 240 -8.83 -25.17 16.15
N LEU A 241 -8.16 -25.73 17.17
CA LEU A 241 -6.91 -26.47 16.99
C LEU A 241 -6.86 -27.82 17.69
N GLU A 242 -7.64 -28.06 18.74
CA GLU A 242 -7.57 -29.29 19.54
C GLU A 242 -8.42 -30.42 18.99
N LYS A 243 -9.64 -30.17 18.48
CA LYS A 243 -10.50 -31.20 17.86
C LYS A 243 -10.53 -31.22 16.32
N VAL A 244 -9.69 -30.41 15.68
CA VAL A 244 -9.66 -30.27 14.22
C VAL A 244 -8.89 -31.44 13.59
N THR A 245 -9.54 -32.19 12.69
CA THR A 245 -8.93 -33.33 12.00
C THR A 245 -7.73 -32.90 11.16
N ALA A 246 -6.84 -33.84 10.82
CA ALA A 246 -5.70 -33.55 9.95
C ALA A 246 -6.15 -32.91 8.62
N SER A 247 -7.22 -33.42 8.03
CA SER A 247 -7.83 -32.89 6.80
C SER A 247 -8.34 -31.45 6.98
N ASP A 248 -9.00 -31.15 8.10
CA ASP A 248 -9.51 -29.79 8.37
C ASP A 248 -8.38 -28.78 8.58
N ARG A 249 -7.25 -29.21 9.14
CA ARG A 249 -6.04 -28.37 9.28
C ARG A 249 -5.45 -28.03 7.92
N GLU A 250 -5.37 -28.99 7.00
CA GLU A 250 -4.91 -28.74 5.62
C GLU A 250 -5.86 -27.80 4.87
N ILE A 251 -7.17 -28.01 4.98
CA ILE A 251 -8.19 -27.13 4.37
C ILE A 251 -8.06 -25.71 4.94
N THR A 252 -7.88 -25.56 6.25
CA THR A 252 -7.73 -24.25 6.89
C THR A 252 -6.43 -23.57 6.46
N LEU A 253 -5.34 -24.31 6.35
CA LEU A 253 -4.06 -23.81 5.86
C LEU A 253 -4.17 -23.30 4.42
N SER A 254 -4.86 -24.05 3.56
CA SER A 254 -5.13 -23.66 2.17
C SER A 254 -5.94 -22.35 2.09
N LYS A 255 -7.01 -22.24 2.89
CA LYS A 255 -7.82 -21.01 2.98
C LYS A 255 -6.99 -19.80 3.44
N LEU A 256 -6.09 -19.97 4.41
CA LEU A 256 -5.19 -18.90 4.86
C LEU A 256 -4.22 -18.48 3.75
N ALA A 257 -3.61 -19.44 3.06
CA ALA A 257 -2.69 -19.19 1.96
C ALA A 257 -3.35 -18.41 0.81
N GLU A 258 -4.64 -18.63 0.57
CA GLU A 258 -5.43 -17.93 -0.45
C GLU A 258 -5.91 -16.55 0.01
N ALA A 259 -6.49 -16.46 1.21
CA ALA A 259 -7.09 -15.23 1.74
C ALA A 259 -6.04 -14.20 2.18
N TYR A 260 -4.92 -14.66 2.76
CA TYR A 260 -3.87 -13.82 3.35
C TYR A 260 -2.47 -14.23 2.92
N PRO A 261 -2.14 -14.15 1.62
CA PRO A 261 -0.89 -14.72 1.11
C PRO A 261 0.36 -14.04 1.68
N ASN A 262 0.34 -12.73 1.97
CA ASN A 262 1.50 -12.05 2.54
C ASN A 262 1.77 -12.48 3.99
N ASP A 263 0.74 -12.48 4.84
CA ASP A 263 0.86 -12.86 6.24
C ASP A 263 1.17 -14.36 6.37
N PHE A 264 0.57 -15.18 5.50
CA PHE A 264 0.89 -16.60 5.38
C PHE A 264 2.36 -16.83 5.01
N ILE A 265 2.88 -16.14 3.99
CA ILE A 265 4.31 -16.23 3.63
C ILE A 265 5.19 -15.81 4.81
N ALA A 266 4.84 -14.72 5.50
CA ALA A 266 5.60 -14.25 6.65
C ALA A 266 5.67 -15.32 7.75
N ALA A 267 4.53 -15.92 8.12
CA ALA A 267 4.48 -17.01 9.10
C ALA A 267 5.19 -18.29 8.62
N ALA A 268 5.02 -18.66 7.35
CA ALA A 268 5.59 -19.86 6.73
C ALA A 268 7.13 -19.80 6.63
N THR A 269 7.70 -18.62 6.45
CA THR A 269 9.15 -18.40 6.33
C THR A 269 9.81 -17.96 7.63
N ASP A 270 9.05 -17.86 8.72
CA ASP A 270 9.56 -17.44 10.03
C ASP A 270 10.45 -18.52 10.64
N THR A 271 11.74 -18.20 10.83
CA THR A 271 12.73 -19.11 11.44
C THR A 271 12.38 -19.48 12.88
N ASP A 272 11.62 -18.61 13.55
CA ASP A 272 11.29 -18.70 14.97
C ASP A 272 9.84 -19.16 15.18
N LEU A 273 9.14 -19.58 14.10
CA LEU A 273 7.75 -20.04 14.09
C LEU A 273 7.44 -21.01 15.24
N GLY A 274 8.30 -22.01 15.43
CA GLY A 274 8.10 -23.03 16.47
C GLY A 274 8.13 -22.46 17.89
N ILE A 275 9.02 -21.50 18.15
CA ILE A 275 9.17 -20.87 19.47
C ILE A 275 8.07 -19.84 19.69
N LYS A 276 7.70 -19.05 18.67
CA LYS A 276 6.56 -18.13 18.75
C LYS A 276 5.27 -18.88 19.02
N ALA A 277 5.02 -19.98 18.30
CA ALA A 277 3.82 -20.78 18.52
C ALA A 277 3.83 -21.44 19.92
N PHE A 278 5.00 -21.83 20.43
CA PHE A 278 5.12 -22.31 21.81
C PHE A 278 4.84 -21.20 22.84
N LEU A 279 5.38 -19.99 22.63
CA LEU A 279 5.14 -18.83 23.50
C LEU A 279 3.65 -18.51 23.60
N GLU A 280 2.96 -18.42 22.47
CA GLU A 280 1.51 -18.14 22.47
C GLU A 280 0.70 -19.27 23.12
N ARG A 281 1.10 -20.54 22.91
CA ARG A 281 0.49 -21.69 23.63
C ARG A 281 0.69 -21.62 25.12
N ALA A 282 1.90 -21.29 25.56
CA ALA A 282 2.21 -21.14 26.97
C ALA A 282 1.43 -19.98 27.62
N ILE A 283 1.19 -18.89 26.88
CA ILE A 283 0.37 -17.79 27.36
C ILE A 283 -1.10 -18.21 27.49
N GLU A 284 -1.65 -18.89 26.49
CA GLU A 284 -3.05 -19.34 26.48
C GLU A 284 -3.31 -20.44 27.50
N GLY A 285 -2.37 -21.36 27.67
CA GLY A 285 -2.37 -22.37 28.73
C GLY A 285 -2.00 -21.84 30.13
N GLN A 286 -1.92 -20.51 30.30
CA GLN A 286 -1.66 -19.82 31.57
C GLN A 286 -0.31 -20.13 32.26
N GLU A 287 0.61 -20.77 31.54
CA GLU A 287 1.97 -21.07 32.01
C GLU A 287 2.91 -19.87 31.92
N LEU A 288 2.63 -19.00 30.96
CA LEU A 288 3.22 -17.67 30.85
C LEU A 288 2.11 -16.63 30.96
N LYS A 289 2.45 -15.46 31.49
CA LYS A 289 1.49 -14.37 31.59
C LYS A 289 1.97 -13.18 30.78
N ARG A 290 1.13 -12.71 29.86
CA ARG A 290 1.30 -11.40 29.23
C ARG A 290 0.67 -10.34 30.12
N ILE A 291 1.43 -9.31 30.49
CA ILE A 291 0.89 -8.20 31.28
C ILE A 291 -0.11 -7.43 30.41
N VAL A 292 -1.29 -7.16 30.97
CA VAL A 292 -2.40 -6.48 30.28
C VAL A 292 -1.93 -5.18 29.64
N ASN A 293 -2.30 -4.97 28.37
CA ASN A 293 -1.93 -3.80 27.55
C ASN A 293 -0.42 -3.63 27.32
N THR A 294 0.37 -4.70 27.40
CA THR A 294 1.80 -4.67 27.09
C THR A 294 2.23 -5.94 26.34
N ASP A 295 3.39 -5.88 25.68
CA ASP A 295 4.08 -7.07 25.15
C ASP A 295 4.98 -7.76 26.17
N THR A 296 4.93 -7.32 27.44
CA THR A 296 5.76 -7.89 28.49
C THR A 296 5.23 -9.27 28.89
N VAL A 297 6.09 -10.27 28.80
CA VAL A 297 5.82 -11.64 29.24
C VAL A 297 6.59 -11.94 30.52
N ILE A 298 5.91 -12.57 31.47
CA ILE A 298 6.46 -12.99 32.76
C ILE A 298 6.24 -14.50 32.99
N TYR A 299 7.15 -15.09 33.75
CA TYR A 299 7.15 -16.49 34.17
C TYR A 299 7.17 -16.60 35.71
N GLY A 300 6.41 -17.54 36.28
CA GLY A 300 6.38 -17.81 37.72
C GLY A 300 6.04 -16.59 38.58
N ASP A 301 6.84 -16.36 39.63
CA ASP A 301 6.71 -15.25 40.58
C ASP A 301 7.14 -13.89 39.98
N ASN A 302 6.55 -13.49 38.86
CA ASN A 302 6.81 -12.25 38.13
C ASN A 302 8.23 -12.09 37.55
N THR A 303 8.94 -13.19 37.26
CA THR A 303 10.21 -13.08 36.52
C THR A 303 9.92 -12.60 35.10
N ARG A 304 10.38 -11.39 34.76
CA ARG A 304 10.19 -10.83 33.42
C ARG A 304 11.12 -11.53 32.43
N ILE A 305 10.53 -12.19 31.43
CA ILE A 305 11.28 -12.94 30.40
C ILE A 305 11.48 -12.14 29.11
N GLY A 306 10.71 -11.07 28.91
CA GLY A 306 10.91 -10.13 27.80
C GLY A 306 9.86 -9.02 27.79
N THR A 307 10.23 -7.86 27.28
CA THR A 307 9.33 -6.72 26.97
C THR A 307 8.86 -6.72 25.52
N THR A 308 9.50 -7.54 24.69
CA THR A 308 9.13 -7.81 23.29
C THR A 308 9.12 -9.32 23.04
N VAL A 309 8.45 -9.76 21.97
CA VAL A 309 8.43 -11.16 21.54
C VAL A 309 9.85 -11.71 21.28
N ASN A 310 10.74 -10.89 20.73
CA ASN A 310 12.12 -11.30 20.44
C ASN A 310 12.97 -11.50 21.70
N GLU A 311 12.78 -10.67 22.72
CA GLU A 311 13.41 -10.87 24.03
C GLU A 311 12.91 -12.15 24.68
N ALA A 312 11.59 -12.40 24.65
CA ALA A 312 11.01 -13.63 25.16
C ALA A 312 11.54 -14.87 24.40
N ILE A 313 11.68 -14.81 23.08
CA ILE A 313 12.32 -15.88 22.27
C ILE A 313 13.77 -16.10 22.71
N THR A 314 14.52 -15.02 22.95
CA THR A 314 15.92 -15.10 23.39
C THR A 314 16.01 -15.81 24.74
N TRP A 315 15.14 -15.46 25.68
CA TRP A 315 15.04 -16.12 26.98
C TRP A 315 14.69 -17.61 26.86
N LEU A 316 13.72 -17.95 26.00
CA LEU A 316 13.30 -19.34 25.74
C LEU A 316 14.38 -20.20 25.08
N ARG A 317 15.34 -19.58 24.38
CA ARG A 317 16.48 -20.26 23.75
C ARG A 317 17.68 -20.41 24.68
N ALA A 318 17.79 -19.58 25.70
CA ALA A 318 18.97 -19.54 26.56
C ALA A 318 19.15 -20.87 27.31
N ALA A 319 20.38 -21.36 27.34
CA ALA A 319 20.69 -22.69 27.87
C ALA A 319 20.43 -22.78 29.38
N GLU A 320 20.62 -21.68 30.11
CA GLU A 320 20.31 -21.54 31.53
C GLU A 320 18.82 -21.71 31.87
N ASN A 321 17.92 -21.46 30.91
CA ASN A 321 16.47 -21.53 31.14
C ASN A 321 15.86 -22.87 30.71
N LYS A 322 16.68 -23.86 30.30
CA LYS A 322 16.20 -25.14 29.75
C LYS A 322 15.25 -25.88 30.69
N ASP A 323 15.53 -25.89 31.99
CA ASP A 323 14.71 -26.58 32.98
C ASP A 323 13.35 -25.89 33.17
N ALA A 324 13.32 -24.56 33.19
CA ALA A 324 12.08 -23.79 33.23
C ALA A 324 11.22 -24.04 31.97
N VAL A 325 11.84 -24.03 30.78
CA VAL A 325 11.17 -24.31 29.51
C VAL A 325 10.62 -25.75 29.46
N LEU A 326 11.36 -26.72 30.01
CA LEU A 326 10.89 -28.10 30.11
C LEU A 326 9.67 -28.20 31.05
N GLY A 327 9.71 -27.50 32.19
CA GLY A 327 8.57 -27.44 33.12
C GLY A 327 7.31 -26.85 32.47
N ILE A 328 7.45 -25.78 31.69
CA ILE A 328 6.33 -25.19 30.92
C ILE A 328 5.76 -26.21 29.93
N LYS A 329 6.62 -26.91 29.17
CA LYS A 329 6.17 -27.92 28.20
C LYS A 329 5.38 -29.04 28.86
N THR A 330 5.88 -29.60 29.96
CA THR A 330 5.22 -30.70 30.66
C THR A 330 3.86 -30.28 31.21
N ARG A 331 3.72 -29.06 31.73
CA ARG A 331 2.42 -28.59 32.25
C ARG A 331 1.43 -28.28 31.12
N LEU A 332 1.89 -27.73 30.00
CA LEU A 332 1.07 -27.59 28.80
C LEU A 332 0.55 -28.94 28.28
N GLU A 333 1.39 -29.97 28.23
CA GLU A 333 0.97 -31.30 27.80
C GLU A 333 -0.11 -31.92 28.71
N ASN A 334 -0.13 -31.54 30.00
CA ASN A 334 -1.17 -31.97 30.94
C ASN A 334 -2.45 -31.12 30.84
N PHE A 335 -2.35 -29.88 30.38
CA PHE A 335 -3.50 -29.00 30.14
C PHE A 335 -4.30 -29.40 28.88
N GLN A 336 -3.61 -29.98 27.88
CA GLN A 336 -4.20 -30.41 26.60
C GLN A 336 -4.77 -31.84 26.61
N LYS A 337 -4.73 -32.54 27.76
CA LYS A 337 -5.38 -33.83 27.99
C LYS A 337 -6.71 -33.63 28.70
#